data_AF-A0A257X1G4-F1
#
_entry.id   AF-A0A257X1G4-F1
#
_cell.length_a   1.000
_cell.length_b   1.000
_cell.length_c   1.000
_cell.angle_alpha   90.00
_cell.angle_beta   90.00
_cell.angle_gamma   90.00
#
_symmetry.space_group_name_H-M   'P 1'
#
loop_
_entity.id
_entity.type
_entity.pdbx_description
1 polymer ?
#
loop_
_entity_poly.entity_id
_entity_poly.type
_entity_poly.pdbx_seq_one_letter_code
_entity_poly.pdbx_strand_id
1 'polypeptide(L)'
;MTDALGHEPEDEIEASRAPLMEHLVELRMRLIICVLALFVGFGVCFAFADQIFLFLVKPFTVAQQLLAAQHSGAKHGPFDLLLALVGLKDIPMGQTKALDLVYTAALEFFFTKIKLAGFGAVVLTFPVLAWQLYRFVAPGLYKNERGAFLPFLLA
;
A
#
# COMPACT_ATOMS: atom_id res chain seq x y z
N MET A 1 -44.94 18.25 47.46
CA MET A 1 -44.27 16.97 47.80
C MET A 1 -44.09 16.16 46.52
N THR A 2 -43.39 16.77 45.59
CA THR A 2 -42.98 16.31 44.26
C THR A 2 -41.74 17.16 43.97
N ASP A 3 -40.74 16.65 43.25
CA ASP A 3 -39.44 17.30 42.96
C ASP A 3 -38.28 17.00 43.92
N ALA A 4 -38.05 15.73 44.27
CA ALA A 4 -36.80 15.36 44.96
C ALA A 4 -36.07 14.10 44.48
N LEU A 5 -36.62 13.23 43.63
CA LEU A 5 -35.89 12.03 43.17
C LEU A 5 -36.30 11.65 41.75
N GLY A 6 -35.53 12.14 40.78
CA GLY A 6 -35.65 11.81 39.37
C GLY A 6 -34.46 12.40 38.62
N HIS A 7 -33.24 12.19 39.13
CA HIS A 7 -32.06 12.32 38.27
C HIS A 7 -31.98 11.00 37.50
N GLU A 8 -32.73 10.95 36.40
CA GLU A 8 -32.85 9.76 35.59
C GLU A 8 -31.47 9.46 34.96
N PRO A 9 -30.98 8.21 35.01
CA PRO A 9 -29.77 7.81 34.28
C PRO A 9 -29.88 8.03 32.76
N GLU A 10 -31.06 8.36 32.25
CA GLU A 10 -31.35 8.68 30.86
C GLU A 10 -30.64 9.97 30.39
N ASP A 11 -30.49 11.00 31.24
CA ASP A 11 -29.84 12.27 30.85
C ASP A 11 -28.32 12.12 30.63
N GLU A 12 -27.65 11.28 31.44
CA GLU A 12 -26.22 10.97 31.27
C GLU A 12 -25.97 10.06 30.05
N ILE A 13 -26.92 9.17 29.74
CA ILE A 13 -26.90 8.31 28.55
C ILE A 13 -27.11 9.14 27.27
N GLU A 14 -28.04 10.10 27.29
CA GLU A 14 -28.30 11.05 26.19
C GLU A 14 -27.05 11.89 25.90
N ALA A 15 -26.39 12.39 26.95
CA ALA A 15 -25.17 13.19 26.86
C ALA A 15 -23.95 12.42 26.35
N SER A 16 -23.90 11.09 26.50
CA SER A 16 -22.86 10.24 25.87
C SER A 16 -23.21 9.83 24.44
N ARG A 17 -24.49 9.78 24.06
CA ARG A 17 -24.93 9.47 22.69
C ARG A 17 -24.64 10.62 21.73
N ALA A 18 -24.88 11.86 22.13
CA ALA A 18 -24.55 13.04 21.32
C ALA A 18 -23.07 13.09 20.83
N PRO A 19 -22.04 12.91 21.69
CA PRO A 19 -20.63 12.94 21.28
C PRO A 19 -20.20 11.71 20.48
N LEU A 20 -20.83 10.53 20.68
CA LEU A 20 -20.57 9.36 19.84
C LEU A 20 -21.09 9.56 18.43
N MET A 21 -22.26 10.19 18.26
CA MET A 21 -22.79 10.51 16.94
C MET A 21 -21.87 11.49 16.19
N GLU A 22 -21.25 12.45 16.89
CA GLU A 22 -20.26 13.37 16.31
C GLU A 22 -19.00 12.63 15.84
N HIS A 23 -18.46 11.72 16.65
CA HIS A 23 -17.28 10.93 16.28
C HIS A 23 -17.55 9.99 15.09
N LEU A 24 -18.75 9.39 15.00
CA LEU A 24 -19.14 8.54 13.87
C LEU A 24 -19.38 9.34 12.58
N VAL A 25 -19.88 10.57 12.69
CA VAL A 25 -20.02 11.50 11.55
C VAL A 25 -18.65 11.93 11.01
N GLU A 26 -17.66 12.07 11.89
CA GLU A 26 -16.27 12.31 11.51
C GLU A 26 -15.65 11.09 10.80
N LEU A 27 -15.87 9.88 11.32
CA LEU A 27 -15.38 8.62 10.73
C LEU A 27 -15.86 8.45 9.27
N ARG A 28 -17.18 8.61 9.01
CA ARG A 28 -17.71 8.40 7.65
C ARG A 28 -17.10 9.35 6.62
N MET A 29 -16.90 10.62 6.97
CA MET A 29 -16.36 11.61 6.05
C MET A 29 -14.90 11.32 5.70
N ARG A 30 -14.14 10.82 6.67
CA ARG A 30 -12.76 10.37 6.45
C ARG A 30 -12.70 9.10 5.62
N LEU A 31 -13.59 8.14 5.89
CA LEU A 31 -13.71 6.91 5.11
C LEU A 31 -13.99 7.23 3.64
N ILE A 32 -14.92 8.16 3.36
CA ILE A 32 -15.21 8.61 1.99
C ILE A 32 -13.95 9.15 1.32
N ILE A 33 -13.15 9.98 2.00
CA ILE A 33 -11.92 10.53 1.43
C ILE A 33 -10.89 9.42 1.16
N CYS A 34 -10.71 8.47 2.09
CA CYS A 34 -9.80 7.33 1.92
C CYS A 34 -10.21 6.48 0.72
N VAL A 35 -11.51 6.20 0.59
CA VAL A 35 -12.07 5.41 -0.52
C VAL A 35 -11.87 6.14 -1.84
N LEU A 36 -12.19 7.44 -1.91
CA LEU A 36 -11.97 8.25 -3.12
C LEU A 36 -10.49 8.32 -3.49
N ALA A 37 -9.59 8.53 -2.53
CA ALA A 37 -8.15 8.52 -2.75
C ALA A 37 -7.69 7.18 -3.34
N LEU A 38 -8.14 6.06 -2.78
CA LEU A 38 -7.86 4.72 -3.29
C LEU A 38 -8.37 4.51 -4.72
N PHE A 39 -9.59 4.96 -5.04
CA PHE A 39 -10.12 4.84 -6.40
C PHE A 39 -9.33 5.68 -7.41
N VAL A 40 -8.95 6.91 -7.05
CA VAL A 40 -8.11 7.76 -7.89
C VAL A 40 -6.72 7.15 -8.07
N GLY A 41 -6.09 6.72 -6.97
CA GLY A 41 -4.79 6.05 -7.00
C GLY A 41 -4.81 4.75 -7.81
N PHE A 42 -5.89 3.98 -7.70
CA PHE A 42 -6.12 2.78 -8.51
C PHE A 42 -6.24 3.13 -9.99
N GLY A 43 -7.00 4.14 -10.37
CA GLY A 43 -7.09 4.60 -11.76
C GLY A 43 -5.72 4.98 -12.33
N VAL A 44 -4.91 5.72 -11.57
CA VAL A 44 -3.54 6.07 -11.94
C VAL A 44 -2.67 4.82 -12.09
N CYS A 45 -2.59 3.97 -11.07
CA CYS A 45 -1.78 2.75 -11.14
C CYS A 45 -2.24 1.77 -12.22
N PHE A 46 -3.55 1.70 -12.51
CA PHE A 46 -4.10 0.87 -13.57
C PHE A 46 -3.68 1.37 -14.96
N ALA A 47 -3.68 2.69 -15.18
CA ALA A 47 -3.18 3.28 -16.43
C ALA A 47 -1.69 3.00 -16.67
N PHE A 48 -0.89 2.94 -15.60
CA PHE A 48 0.54 2.65 -15.66
C PHE A 48 0.90 1.18 -15.34
N ALA A 49 -0.08 0.27 -15.29
CA ALA A 49 0.15 -1.10 -14.83
C ALA A 49 1.19 -1.86 -15.66
N ASP A 50 1.24 -1.65 -16.97
CA ASP A 50 2.23 -2.27 -17.84
C ASP A 50 3.66 -1.82 -17.51
N GLN A 51 3.84 -0.52 -17.22
CA GLN A 51 5.16 0.02 -16.87
C GLN A 51 5.64 -0.50 -15.52
N ILE A 52 4.74 -0.57 -14.54
CA ILE A 52 5.04 -1.14 -13.22
C ILE A 52 5.37 -2.63 -13.33
N PHE A 53 4.61 -3.37 -14.14
CA PHE A 53 4.83 -4.80 -14.36
C PHE A 53 6.20 -5.07 -15.00
N LEU A 54 6.54 -4.32 -16.06
CA LEU A 54 7.83 -4.45 -16.72
C LEU A 54 9.01 -4.12 -15.79
N PHE A 55 8.85 -3.09 -14.95
CA PHE A 55 9.84 -2.75 -13.93
C PHE A 55 10.03 -3.90 -12.93
N LEU A 56 8.94 -4.51 -12.47
CA LEU A 56 8.96 -5.61 -11.51
C LEU A 56 9.62 -6.90 -12.06
N VAL A 57 9.46 -7.17 -13.36
CA VAL A 57 10.02 -8.36 -14.02
C VAL A 57 11.51 -8.19 -14.38
N LYS A 58 12.03 -6.96 -14.43
CA LYS A 58 13.44 -6.67 -14.72
C LYS A 58 14.44 -7.49 -13.88
N PRO A 59 14.38 -7.54 -12.53
CA PRO A 59 15.27 -8.37 -11.73
C PRO A 59 15.20 -9.86 -12.06
N PHE A 60 14.02 -10.36 -12.43
CA PHE A 60 13.83 -11.74 -12.84
C PHE A 60 14.59 -12.07 -14.13
N THR A 61 14.55 -11.17 -15.12
CA THR A 61 15.27 -11.34 -16.40
C THR A 61 16.78 -11.45 -16.19
N VAL A 62 17.32 -10.59 -15.32
CA VAL A 62 18.75 -10.54 -14.99
C VAL A 62 19.18 -11.81 -14.25
N ALA A 63 18.37 -12.28 -13.30
CA ALA A 63 18.64 -13.53 -12.59
C ALA A 63 18.68 -14.74 -13.55
N GLN A 64 17.74 -14.82 -14.49
CA GLN A 64 17.71 -15.89 -15.48
C GLN A 64 18.97 -15.89 -16.37
N GLN A 65 19.46 -14.72 -16.77
CA GLN A 65 20.68 -14.60 -17.56
C GLN A 65 21.94 -15.02 -16.79
N LEU A 66 22.05 -14.63 -15.53
CA LEU A 66 23.17 -15.06 -14.67
C LEU A 66 23.16 -16.57 -14.45
N LEU A 67 21.98 -17.16 -14.25
CA LEU A 67 21.82 -18.61 -14.13
C LEU A 67 22.14 -19.33 -15.44
N ALA A 68 21.75 -18.77 -16.60
CA ALA A 68 22.11 -19.29 -17.91
C ALA A 68 23.63 -19.23 -18.14
N ALA A 69 24.29 -18.16 -17.69
CA ALA A 69 25.74 -18.02 -17.76
C ALA A 69 26.49 -18.99 -16.83
N GLN A 70 25.85 -19.50 -15.76
CA GLN A 70 26.42 -20.51 -14.88
C GLN A 70 26.71 -21.82 -15.64
N HIS A 71 25.85 -22.21 -16.58
CA HIS A 71 26.08 -23.39 -17.43
C HIS A 71 27.32 -23.25 -18.33
N SER A 72 27.81 -22.02 -18.55
CA SER A 72 29.04 -21.72 -19.30
C SER A 72 30.31 -21.73 -18.42
N GLY A 73 30.22 -22.07 -17.13
CA GLY A 73 31.36 -22.11 -16.20
C GLY A 73 31.76 -20.76 -15.61
N ALA A 74 30.90 -19.74 -15.73
CA ALA A 74 31.16 -18.41 -15.18
C ALA A 74 31.05 -18.42 -13.64
N LYS A 75 32.09 -17.91 -12.95
CA LYS A 75 32.07 -17.71 -11.50
C LYS A 75 31.11 -16.57 -11.15
N HIS A 76 29.99 -16.87 -10.50
CA HIS A 76 29.04 -15.88 -10.00
C HIS A 76 29.35 -15.53 -8.53
N GLY A 77 29.58 -14.24 -8.26
CA GLY A 77 29.72 -13.73 -6.91
C GLY A 77 28.36 -13.55 -6.22
N PRO A 78 28.28 -13.57 -4.88
CA PRO A 78 27.02 -13.40 -4.14
C PRO A 78 26.29 -12.07 -4.41
N PHE A 79 27.00 -11.05 -4.92
CA PHE A 79 26.44 -9.74 -5.23
C PHE A 79 26.30 -9.44 -6.73
N ASP A 80 26.55 -10.40 -7.63
CA ASP A 80 26.51 -10.16 -9.08
C ASP A 80 25.11 -9.76 -9.58
N LEU A 81 24.04 -10.26 -8.96
CA LEU A 81 22.66 -9.86 -9.27
C LEU A 81 22.42 -8.39 -8.97
N LEU A 82 22.84 -7.94 -7.79
CA LEU A 82 22.73 -6.53 -7.38
C LEU A 82 23.59 -5.65 -8.29
N LEU A 83 24.84 -6.05 -8.52
CA LEU A 83 25.80 -5.27 -9.31
C LEU A 83 25.36 -5.15 -10.77
N ALA A 84 24.75 -6.19 -11.33
CA ALA A 84 24.15 -6.18 -12.66
C ALA A 84 22.85 -5.36 -12.71
N LEU A 85 22.01 -5.41 -11.67
CA LEU A 85 20.79 -4.60 -11.58
C LEU A 85 21.08 -3.10 -11.49
N VAL A 86 22.15 -2.73 -10.79
CA VAL A 86 22.65 -1.35 -10.68
C VAL A 86 23.45 -0.94 -11.93
N GLY A 87 23.73 -1.88 -12.85
CA GLY A 87 24.44 -1.62 -14.10
C GLY A 87 25.96 -1.46 -13.96
N LEU A 88 26.53 -1.87 -12.82
CA LEU A 88 27.97 -1.81 -12.55
C LEU A 88 28.75 -3.01 -13.12
N LYS A 89 28.05 -4.09 -13.48
CA LYS A 89 28.67 -5.29 -14.04
C LYS A 89 27.94 -5.71 -15.31
N ASP A 90 28.69 -5.75 -16.41
CA ASP A 90 28.19 -6.24 -17.68
C ASP A 90 27.89 -7.74 -17.57
N ILE A 91 26.63 -8.08 -17.79
CA ILE A 91 26.18 -9.46 -17.87
C ILE A 91 26.67 -10.01 -19.22
N PRO A 92 27.28 -11.21 -19.27
CA PRO A 92 27.54 -11.86 -20.55
C PRO A 92 26.22 -11.98 -21.31
N MET A 93 26.17 -11.42 -22.51
CA MET A 93 25.00 -11.36 -23.39
C MET A 93 24.68 -12.76 -23.95
N GLY A 94 24.40 -13.73 -23.07
CA GLY A 94 23.84 -15.03 -23.43
C GLY A 94 22.35 -14.85 -23.72
N GLN A 95 21.89 -15.43 -24.83
CA GLN A 95 20.56 -15.26 -25.44
C GLN A 95 19.51 -14.78 -24.44
N THR A 96 19.06 -13.53 -24.61
CA THR A 96 17.75 -13.09 -24.16
C THR A 96 16.74 -14.02 -24.80
N LYS A 97 16.49 -15.18 -24.18
CA LYS A 97 15.26 -15.90 -24.42
C LYS A 97 14.20 -14.93 -23.94
N ALA A 98 13.68 -14.15 -24.90
CA ALA A 98 12.62 -13.19 -24.69
C ALA A 98 11.62 -13.91 -23.79
N LEU A 99 11.38 -13.36 -22.61
CA LEU A 99 10.51 -13.99 -21.63
C LEU A 99 9.19 -14.24 -22.34
N ASP A 100 9.00 -15.48 -22.77
CA ASP A 100 7.74 -15.96 -23.25
C ASP A 100 6.97 -16.20 -21.95
N LEU A 101 6.49 -15.09 -21.37
CA LEU A 101 5.53 -15.15 -20.28
C LEU A 101 4.34 -15.86 -20.88
N VAL A 102 4.25 -17.16 -20.61
CA VAL A 102 3.11 -17.96 -21.03
C VAL A 102 1.97 -17.55 -20.12
N TYR A 103 1.12 -16.68 -20.64
CA TYR A 103 -0.15 -16.37 -20.01
C TYR A 103 -1.11 -17.48 -20.39
N THR A 104 -1.45 -18.31 -19.41
CA THR A 104 -2.30 -19.49 -19.58
C THR A 104 -3.76 -19.12 -19.86
N ALA A 105 -4.19 -17.88 -19.61
CA ALA A 105 -5.47 -17.37 -20.05
C ALA A 105 -5.49 -15.85 -20.32
N ALA A 106 -6.34 -15.40 -21.25
CA ALA A 106 -6.56 -13.95 -21.50
C ALA A 106 -7.01 -13.19 -20.24
N LEU A 107 -7.74 -13.86 -19.34
CA LEU A 107 -8.23 -13.29 -18.09
C LEU A 107 -7.10 -13.09 -17.05
N GLU A 108 -6.02 -13.88 -17.12
CA GLU A 108 -4.90 -13.75 -16.19
C GLU A 108 -4.16 -12.42 -16.37
N PHE A 109 -4.02 -11.94 -17.59
CA PHE A 109 -3.47 -10.61 -17.87
C PHE A 109 -4.27 -9.51 -17.18
N PHE A 110 -5.59 -9.56 -17.31
CA PHE A 110 -6.48 -8.59 -16.72
C PHE A 110 -6.43 -8.63 -15.18
N PHE A 111 -6.51 -9.83 -14.59
CA PHE A 111 -6.40 -9.97 -13.14
C PHE A 111 -5.03 -9.61 -12.58
N THR A 112 -3.96 -9.86 -13.33
CA THR A 112 -2.61 -9.43 -12.94
C THR A 112 -2.53 -7.91 -12.87
N LYS A 113 -3.08 -7.21 -13.88
CA LYS A 113 -3.18 -5.75 -13.87
C LYS A 113 -3.99 -5.23 -12.69
N ILE A 114 -5.16 -5.82 -12.40
CA ILE A 114 -5.99 -5.42 -11.25
C ILE A 114 -5.23 -5.60 -9.94
N LYS A 115 -4.60 -6.75 -9.72
CA LYS A 115 -3.86 -7.03 -8.47
C LYS A 115 -2.69 -6.06 -8.30
N LEU A 116 -1.92 -5.85 -9.36
CA LEU A 116 -0.78 -4.95 -9.36
C LEU A 116 -1.21 -3.50 -9.13
N ALA A 117 -2.24 -3.04 -9.82
CA ALA A 117 -2.80 -1.70 -9.64
C ALA A 117 -3.42 -1.51 -8.26
N GLY A 118 -4.08 -2.54 -7.72
CA GLY A 118 -4.64 -2.53 -6.37
C GLY A 118 -3.58 -2.33 -5.30
N PHE A 119 -2.50 -3.12 -5.35
CA PHE A 119 -1.37 -2.95 -4.44
C PHE A 119 -0.69 -1.58 -4.65
N GLY A 120 -0.43 -1.21 -5.91
CA GLY A 120 0.15 0.09 -6.26
C GLY A 120 -0.67 1.28 -5.76
N ALA A 121 -2.00 1.20 -5.82
CA ALA A 121 -2.91 2.24 -5.34
C ALA A 121 -2.77 2.47 -3.84
N VAL A 122 -2.70 1.40 -3.06
CA VAL A 122 -2.53 1.47 -1.59
C VAL A 122 -1.20 2.15 -1.26
N VAL A 123 -0.11 1.75 -1.94
CA VAL A 123 1.22 2.35 -1.73
C VAL A 123 1.23 3.82 -2.15
N LEU A 124 0.66 4.15 -3.31
CA LEU A 124 0.61 5.51 -3.84
C LEU A 124 -0.21 6.45 -2.95
N THR A 125 -1.31 5.93 -2.39
CA THR A 125 -2.24 6.70 -1.54
C THR A 125 -1.88 6.63 -0.06
N PHE A 126 -0.83 5.87 0.30
CA PHE A 126 -0.38 5.69 1.68
C PHE A 126 -0.25 7.01 2.45
N PRO A 127 0.30 8.11 1.91
CA PRO A 127 0.38 9.38 2.65
C PRO A 127 -0.98 9.94 3.05
N VAL A 128 -1.99 9.83 2.17
CA VAL A 128 -3.35 10.29 2.44
C VAL A 128 -4.03 9.39 3.46
N LEU A 129 -3.89 8.07 3.30
CA LEU A 129 -4.46 7.07 4.23
C LEU A 129 -3.86 7.23 5.63
N ALA A 130 -2.53 7.34 5.73
CA ALA A 130 -1.80 7.54 6.97
C ALA A 130 -2.23 8.83 7.68
N TRP A 131 -2.35 9.94 6.94
CA TRP A 131 -2.81 11.21 7.49
C TRP A 131 -4.24 11.13 8.03
N GLN A 132 -5.17 10.55 7.27
CA GLN A 132 -6.56 10.42 7.70
C GLN A 132 -6.72 9.49 8.90
N LEU A 133 -5.96 8.40 8.93
CA LEU A 133 -5.93 7.45 10.03
C LEU A 133 -5.36 8.11 11.30
N TYR A 134 -4.21 8.79 11.20
CA TYR A 134 -3.61 9.50 12.34
C TYR A 134 -4.60 10.46 12.99
N ARG A 135 -5.21 11.30 12.17
CA ARG A 135 -6.12 12.35 12.60
C ARG A 135 -7.42 11.78 13.18
N PHE A 136 -7.78 10.54 12.86
CA PHE A 136 -8.91 9.84 13.45
C PHE A 136 -8.55 9.18 14.78
N VAL A 137 -7.34 8.62 14.88
CA VAL A 137 -6.85 7.95 16.09
C VAL A 137 -6.39 8.93 17.17
N ALA A 138 -5.75 10.05 16.79
CA ALA A 138 -5.23 11.08 17.69
C ALA A 138 -6.25 11.65 18.71
N PRO A 139 -7.53 11.90 18.37
CA PRO A 139 -8.52 12.32 19.37
C PRO A 139 -8.86 11.22 20.37
N GLY A 140 -8.79 9.94 19.98
CA GLY A 140 -8.96 8.78 20.87
C GLY A 140 -7.72 8.45 21.71
N LEU A 141 -6.58 9.10 21.46
CA LEU A 141 -5.33 8.91 22.16
C LEU A 141 -5.14 9.98 23.25
N TYR A 142 -4.69 9.55 24.44
CA TYR A 142 -4.48 10.41 25.61
C TYR A 142 -3.63 11.63 25.24
N LYS A 143 -4.07 12.82 25.69
CA LYS A 143 -3.52 14.15 25.31
C LYS A 143 -1.99 14.26 25.42
N ASN A 144 -1.37 13.49 26.31
CA ASN A 144 0.08 13.47 26.54
C ASN A 144 0.89 12.49 25.65
N GLU A 145 0.25 11.60 24.88
CA GLU A 145 0.96 10.61 24.04
C GLU A 145 0.84 10.88 22.53
N ARG A 146 0.03 11.86 22.13
CA ARG A 146 -0.22 12.21 20.71
C ARG A 146 1.05 12.61 19.94
N GLY A 147 2.05 13.12 20.66
CA GLY A 147 3.34 13.52 20.10
C GLY A 147 4.28 12.34 19.80
N ALA A 148 4.15 11.23 20.52
CA ALA A 148 5.02 10.06 20.36
C ALA A 148 4.70 9.23 19.10
N PHE A 149 3.48 9.35 18.56
CA PHE A 149 3.05 8.63 17.36
C PHE A 149 3.36 9.36 16.04
N LEU A 150 3.69 10.66 16.08
CA LEU A 150 4.11 11.44 14.89
C LEU A 150 5.34 10.88 14.16
N PRO A 151 6.45 10.51 14.84
CA PRO A 151 7.61 9.96 14.14
C PRO A 151 7.30 8.61 13.46
N PHE A 152 6.37 7.81 13.97
CA PHE A 152 6.03 6.50 13.39
C PHE A 152 5.29 6.58 12.04
N LEU A 153 4.56 7.67 11.78
CA LEU A 153 3.85 7.87 10.51
C LEU A 153 4.73 8.44 9.39
N LEU A 154 5.89 9.00 9.74
CA LEU A 154 6.82 9.65 8.82
C LEU A 154 8.17 8.92 8.70
N ALA A 155 8.47 7.96 9.59
CA ALA A 155 9.64 7.09 9.53
C ALA A 155 9.47 5.98 8.49
#